data_AF-A0A5S3VTR8-F1
#
_entry.id   AF-A0A5S3VTR8-F1
#
_cell.length_a   1.000
_cell.length_b   1.000
_cell.length_c   1.000
_cell.angle_alpha   90.00
_cell.angle_beta   90.00
_cell.angle_gamma   90.00
#
_symmetry.space_group_name_H-M   'P 1'
#
loop_
_entity.id
_entity.type
_entity.pdbx_description
1 polymer ?
#
loop_
_entity_poly.entity_id
_entity_poly.type
_entity_poly.pdbx_seq_one_letter_code
_entity_poly.pdbx_strand_id
1 'polypeptide(L)' 'KQGVIIGDRAKGSTMSVSNPWYFSYPGYNEILTGEVDENINSNDKVFNPNKTILERLNAQPEFKNSTALFGSW' A
#
# COMPACT_ATOMS: atom_id res chain seq x y z
N LYS A 1 -3.75 1.63 -24.15
CA LYS A 1 -2.93 0.51 -23.63
C LYS A 1 -1.56 1.05 -23.23
N GLN A 2 -1.40 1.49 -21.98
CA GLN A 2 -0.12 1.98 -21.44
C GLN A 2 0.03 1.45 -20.01
N GLY A 3 0.11 0.12 -19.89
CA GLY A 3 0.40 -0.52 -18.61
C GLY A 3 1.91 -0.62 -18.40
N VAL A 4 2.33 -0.62 -17.13
CA VAL A 4 3.71 -0.89 -16.73
C VAL A 4 3.75 -2.16 -15.88
N ILE A 5 4.79 -2.97 -16.09
CA ILE A 5 5.13 -4.07 -15.19
C ILE A 5 6.39 -3.63 -14.45
N ILE A 6 6.28 -3.56 -13.13
CA ILE A 6 7.39 -3.21 -12.24
C ILE A 6 7.70 -4.46 -11.41
N GLY A 7 8.98 -4.82 -11.32
CA GLY A 7 9.47 -6.00 -10.61
C GLY A 7 9.91 -7.19 -11.49
N ASP A 8 9.80 -7.08 -12.82
CA ASP A 8 10.29 -8.11 -13.75
C ASP A 8 11.82 -8.07 -13.86
N ARG A 9 12.49 -8.93 -13.08
CA ARG A 9 13.95 -9.07 -13.08
C ARG A 9 14.51 -9.56 -14.42
N ALA A 10 13.74 -10.34 -15.20
CA ALA A 10 14.18 -10.78 -16.52
C ALA A 10 14.24 -9.62 -17.53
N LYS A 11 13.52 -8.53 -17.25
CA LYS A 11 13.57 -7.27 -18.00
C LYS A 11 14.38 -6.17 -17.32
N GLY A 12 15.21 -6.52 -16.33
CA GLY A 12 16.10 -5.58 -15.65
C GLY A 12 15.43 -4.67 -14.61
N SER A 13 14.16 -4.89 -14.28
CA SER A 13 13.52 -4.17 -13.17
C SER A 13 13.97 -4.73 -11.83
N THR A 14 14.68 -3.93 -11.03
CA THR A 14 15.22 -4.31 -9.71
C THR A 14 14.32 -3.95 -8.53
N MET A 15 13.15 -3.37 -8.80
CA MET A 15 12.17 -3.00 -7.76
C MET A 15 11.80 -4.20 -6.89
N SER A 16 11.71 -3.95 -5.58
CA SER A 16 11.27 -4.88 -4.55
C SER A 16 10.37 -4.15 -3.56
N VAL A 17 9.46 -4.88 -2.93
CA VAL A 17 8.74 -4.38 -1.76
C VAL A 17 9.70 -4.28 -0.58
N SER A 18 9.41 -3.37 0.33
CA SER A 18 10.24 -3.05 1.48
C SER A 18 9.82 -3.82 2.74
N ASN A 19 8.56 -4.27 2.83
CA ASN A 19 8.12 -5.09 3.96
C ASN A 19 8.85 -6.45 3.98
N PRO A 20 9.35 -6.92 5.14
CA PRO A 20 10.14 -8.15 5.23
C PRO A 20 9.28 -9.42 5.26
N TRP A 21 7.96 -9.28 5.25
CA TRP A 21 7.02 -10.37 5.55
C TRP A 21 6.46 -11.05 4.30
N TYR A 22 6.35 -10.32 3.19
CA TYR A 22 5.94 -10.83 1.88
C TYR A 22 4.55 -11.50 1.87
N PHE A 23 3.61 -11.00 2.65
CA PHE A 23 2.19 -11.43 2.62
C PHE A 23 1.21 -10.26 2.75
N SER A 24 -0.08 -10.57 2.63
CA SER A 24 -1.16 -9.61 2.38
C SER A 24 -1.19 -8.39 3.31
N TYR A 25 -1.37 -8.57 4.63
CA TYR A 25 -1.63 -7.40 5.49
C TYR A 25 -0.50 -6.35 5.55
N PRO A 26 0.78 -6.72 5.79
CA PRO A 26 1.90 -5.80 5.65
C PRO A 26 2.06 -5.24 4.24
N GLY A 27 1.78 -6.04 3.20
CA GLY A 27 1.78 -5.56 1.82
C GLY A 27 0.74 -4.46 1.59
N TYR A 28 -0.46 -4.59 2.14
CA TYR A 28 -1.49 -3.56 2.06
C TYR A 28 -1.15 -2.32 2.86
N ASN A 29 -0.50 -2.46 4.01
CA ASN A 29 0.08 -1.32 4.71
C ASN A 29 1.05 -0.57 3.79
N GLU A 30 2.07 -1.24 3.25
CA GLU A 30 3.08 -0.60 2.40
C GLU A 30 2.45 0.09 1.16
N ILE A 31 1.51 -0.59 0.48
CA ILE A 31 0.85 -0.04 -0.71
C ILE A 31 0.00 1.19 -0.39
N LEU A 32 -0.75 1.18 0.72
CA LEU A 32 -1.72 2.23 1.02
C LEU A 32 -1.11 3.40 1.78
N THR A 33 -0.08 3.18 2.58
CA THR A 33 0.54 4.21 3.42
C THR A 33 1.85 4.73 2.83
N GLY A 34 2.50 3.96 1.97
CA GLY A 34 3.83 4.26 1.44
C GLY A 34 4.97 4.01 2.44
N GLU A 35 4.67 3.41 3.59
CA GLU A 35 5.59 3.21 4.70
C GLU A 35 5.56 1.74 5.15
N VAL A 36 6.69 1.20 5.63
CA VAL A 36 6.75 -0.12 6.24
C VAL A 36 6.62 0.01 7.75
N ASP A 37 5.74 -0.78 8.34
CA ASP A 37 5.63 -0.96 9.79
C ASP A 37 5.93 -2.42 10.11
N GLU A 38 7.11 -2.68 10.67
CA GLU A 38 7.55 -4.03 11.01
C GLU A 38 6.69 -4.68 12.10
N ASN A 39 5.89 -3.90 12.84
CA ASN A 39 4.94 -4.44 13.82
C ASN A 39 3.70 -5.06 13.15
N ILE A 40 3.41 -4.71 11.89
CA ILE A 40 2.34 -5.34 11.11
C ILE A 40 2.90 -6.62 10.50
N ASN A 41 3.01 -7.67 11.31
CA ASN A 41 3.69 -8.93 10.97
C ASN A 41 2.78 -10.16 11.06
N SER A 42 1.46 -9.98 11.01
CA SER A 42 0.48 -11.05 10.90
C SER A 42 -0.70 -10.64 10.01
N ASN A 43 -1.62 -11.57 9.70
CA ASN A 43 -2.91 -11.28 9.05
C ASN A 43 -4.06 -11.17 10.07
N ASP A 44 -3.74 -11.00 11.36
CA ASP A 44 -4.75 -10.86 12.38
C ASP A 44 -5.57 -9.58 12.15
N LYS A 45 -6.84 -9.61 12.59
CA LYS A 45 -7.78 -8.50 12.43
C LYS A 45 -7.50 -7.39 13.45
N VAL A 46 -6.30 -6.81 13.37
CA VAL A 46 -5.85 -5.69 14.20
C VAL A 46 -5.93 -4.43 13.34
N PHE A 47 -6.31 -3.29 13.90
CA PHE A 47 -6.32 -2.04 13.15
C PHE A 47 -4.90 -1.60 12.76
N ASN A 48 -4.74 -1.13 11.51
CA ASN A 48 -3.51 -0.50 11.05
C ASN A 48 -3.41 0.91 11.67
N PRO A 49 -2.34 1.23 12.43
CA PRO A 49 -2.17 2.55 13.03
C PRO A 49 -1.80 3.64 12.01
N ASN A 50 -1.31 3.25 10.83
CA ASN A 50 -0.76 4.16 9.83
C ASN A 50 -1.83 4.77 8.94
N LYS A 51 -1.63 6.02 8.53
CA LYS A 51 -2.56 6.74 7.66
C LYS A 51 -2.33 6.41 6.20
N THR A 52 -3.38 5.93 5.55
CA THR A 52 -3.40 5.68 4.11
C THR A 52 -3.33 6.98 3.32
N ILE A 53 -2.94 6.90 2.05
CA ILE A 53 -2.98 8.01 1.12
C ILE A 53 -4.40 8.58 0.99
N LEU A 54 -5.44 7.73 1.09
CA LEU A 54 -6.84 8.16 1.03
C LEU A 54 -7.20 9.02 2.24
N GLU A 55 -6.81 8.62 3.45
CA GLU A 55 -7.03 9.44 4.66
C GLU A 55 -6.24 10.74 4.62
N ARG A 56 -4.99 10.70 4.13
CA ARG A 56 -4.14 11.88 3.98
C ARG A 56 -4.72 12.86 2.95
N LEU A 57 -5.24 12.38 1.83
CA LEU A 57 -5.93 13.20 0.85
C LEU A 57 -7.24 13.73 1.41
N ASN A 58 -8.06 12.90 2.05
CA ASN A 58 -9.36 13.33 2.60
C ASN A 58 -9.24 14.42 3.68
N ALA A 59 -8.08 14.57 4.32
CA ALA A 59 -7.77 15.67 5.25
C ALA A 59 -7.49 17.01 4.55
N GLN A 60 -7.16 17.01 3.26
CA GLN A 60 -6.92 18.21 2.46
C GLN A 60 -8.24 18.78 1.95
N PRO A 61 -8.48 20.10 2.05
CA PRO A 61 -9.73 20.72 1.60
C PRO A 61 -10.12 20.37 0.15
N GLU A 62 -9.14 20.23 -0.73
CA GLU A 62 -9.32 19.97 -2.16
C GLU A 62 -9.84 18.55 -2.45
N PHE A 63 -9.58 17.59 -1.56
CA PHE A 63 -9.93 16.17 -1.74
C PHE A 63 -10.91 15.65 -0.67
N LYS A 64 -11.44 16.55 0.16
CA LYS A 64 -12.37 16.19 1.23
C LYS A 64 -13.64 15.57 0.66
N ASN A 65 -14.01 14.39 1.17
CA ASN A 65 -15.16 13.59 0.75
C ASN A 65 -15.13 13.17 -0.74
N SER A 66 -13.96 13.18 -1.39
CA SER A 66 -13.81 12.81 -2.80
C SER A 66 -12.76 11.72 -3.03
N THR A 67 -12.41 10.96 -1.99
CA THR A 67 -11.52 9.80 -2.08
C THR A 67 -12.33 8.50 -2.12
N ALA A 68 -11.90 7.54 -2.93
CA ALA A 68 -12.51 6.21 -3.02
C ALA A 68 -11.45 5.18 -3.39
N LEU A 69 -11.69 3.93 -2.99
CA LEU A 69 -10.88 2.78 -3.39
C LEU A 69 -11.80 1.65 -3.83
N PHE A 70 -11.41 1.03 -4.95
CA PHE A 70 -12.09 -0.13 -5.52
C PHE A 70 -11.08 -1.27 -5.57
N GLY A 71 -11.36 -2.36 -4.86
CA GLY A 71 -10.47 -3.50 -4.76
C GLY A 71 -11.14 -4.69 -4.08
N SER A 72 -10.45 -5.83 -4.11
CA SER A 72 -10.81 -7.05 -3.38
C SER A 72 -9.71 -7.37 -2.36
N TRP A 73 -10.09 -7.87 -1.18
CA TRP A 73 -9.17 -8.21 -0.10
C TRP A 73 -9.47 -9.62 0.42
#